data_AF-A0A509EKL1-F1
#
_entry.id   AF-A0A509EKL1-F1
#
_cell.length_a   1.000
_cell.length_b   1.000
_cell.length_c   1.000
_cell.angle_alpha   90.00
_cell.angle_beta   90.00
_cell.angle_gamma   90.00
#
_symmetry.space_group_name_H-M   'P 1'
#
loop_
_entity.id
_entity.type
_entity.pdbx_description
1 polymer ?
#
loop_
_entity_poly.entity_id
_entity_poly.type
_entity_poly.pdbx_seq_one_letter_code
_entity_poly.pdbx_strand_id
1 'polypeptide(L)'
;MNRDAASPPPAQLGPARAAPPPPSPAEGGGISGTTSRRAALRHLTEALQAAGIDNPAGEARFLLLDLLGLQSFDLVGGGGEAIGPDGAARLAAALDRRRAGEPVARILGAWEFWGLPFRLSPETLVPRPDTETLVEAALRLVPDRAAPIRILDLGTGSGCILVALLSERPAAFGVGLDRSEGALRTARENAWRNGVGARAAFLAGDWCDAVSGPPFDLVVSNPPYIASGVIPGLAREVRAHDPAAALDGGADGLDAYRRILAGLGPHLAPGAPVLFEIGFDQAPALRRLGPEAGFTVREVRRDLAGHERVTILVQDGEPSGAAVHSGENGKMLVEFRDRR
;
A
#
# COMPACT_ATOMS: atom_id res chain seq x y z
N MET A 1 10.93 8.82 -62.33
CA MET A 1 11.64 7.90 -61.42
C MET A 1 12.95 8.54 -61.03
N ASN A 2 13.24 8.60 -59.73
CA ASN A 2 14.42 9.19 -59.07
C ASN A 2 14.61 10.71 -59.25
N ARG A 3 15.15 11.48 -58.30
CA ARG A 3 15.48 11.40 -56.85
C ARG A 3 15.92 12.84 -56.49
N ASP A 4 16.13 13.11 -55.19
CA ASP A 4 16.80 14.30 -54.63
C ASP A 4 15.89 15.37 -54.01
N ALA A 5 15.23 14.98 -52.92
CA ALA A 5 14.89 15.92 -51.84
C ALA A 5 16.11 16.03 -50.91
N ALA A 6 16.82 17.15 -50.99
CA ALA A 6 17.92 17.49 -50.10
C ALA A 6 17.43 17.58 -48.64
N SER A 7 18.16 16.96 -47.72
CA SER A 7 17.92 17.04 -46.27
C SER A 7 18.24 18.45 -45.73
N PRO A 8 17.50 18.95 -44.72
CA PRO A 8 17.84 20.22 -44.09
C PRO A 8 19.12 20.09 -43.26
N PRO A 9 19.89 21.19 -43.08
CA PRO A 9 21.13 21.16 -42.30
C PRO A 9 20.85 20.96 -40.80
N PRO A 10 21.79 20.36 -40.05
CA PRO A 10 21.64 20.14 -38.61
C PRO A 10 21.61 21.47 -37.85
N ALA A 11 20.67 21.59 -36.91
CA ALA A 11 20.59 22.71 -35.99
C ALA A 11 21.86 22.78 -35.13
N GLN A 12 22.57 23.89 -35.19
CA GLN A 12 23.71 24.17 -34.31
C GLN A 12 23.20 24.36 -32.88
N LEU A 13 23.50 23.39 -32.01
CA LEU A 13 23.33 23.52 -30.56
C LEU A 13 24.38 24.50 -30.05
N GLY A 14 23.94 25.67 -29.58
CA GLY A 14 24.80 26.62 -28.87
C GLY A 14 25.36 26.00 -27.58
N PRO A 15 26.45 26.57 -27.01
CA PRO A 15 27.11 26.01 -25.85
C PRO A 15 26.13 25.89 -24.67
N ALA A 16 26.17 24.76 -23.99
CA ALA A 16 25.37 24.51 -22.79
C ALA A 16 25.59 25.66 -21.78
N ARG A 17 24.52 26.38 -21.45
CA ARG A 17 24.53 27.31 -20.31
C ARG A 17 24.90 26.52 -19.07
N ALA A 18 26.02 26.87 -18.45
CA ALA A 18 26.41 26.35 -17.15
C ALA A 18 25.23 26.53 -16.17
N ALA A 19 24.93 25.48 -15.41
CA ALA A 19 23.96 25.55 -14.33
C ALA A 19 24.35 26.71 -13.39
N PRO A 20 23.38 27.49 -12.88
CA PRO A 20 23.68 28.54 -11.91
C PRO A 20 24.39 27.92 -10.70
N PRO A 21 25.40 28.60 -10.11
CA PRO A 21 26.05 28.10 -8.91
C PRO A 21 24.99 27.88 -7.81
N PRO A 22 25.17 26.89 -6.92
CA PRO A 22 24.29 26.73 -5.77
C PRO A 22 24.25 28.05 -5.00
N PRO A 23 23.07 28.50 -4.52
CA PRO A 23 22.99 29.70 -3.71
C PRO A 23 23.94 29.56 -2.52
N SER A 24 24.72 30.61 -2.24
CA SER A 24 25.48 30.70 -0.98
C SER A 24 24.53 30.46 0.19
N PRO A 25 25.01 29.86 1.31
CA PRO A 25 24.19 29.66 2.49
C PRO A 25 23.64 31.02 2.90
N ALA A 26 22.34 31.22 2.70
CA ALA A 26 21.67 32.41 3.17
C ALA A 26 21.91 32.51 4.68
N GLU A 27 22.38 33.66 5.14
CA GLU A 27 22.43 34.00 6.56
C GLU A 27 21.02 33.80 7.14
N GLY A 28 20.84 32.67 7.83
CA GLY A 28 19.54 32.05 8.03
C GLY A 28 18.73 32.75 9.12
N GLY A 29 17.65 33.42 8.71
CA GLY A 29 16.48 33.63 9.57
C GLY A 29 15.82 32.29 9.88
N GLY A 30 16.44 31.52 10.79
CA GLY A 30 15.95 30.20 11.22
C GLY A 30 14.69 30.28 12.08
N ILE A 31 14.02 29.13 12.22
CA ILE A 31 12.93 28.98 13.18
C ILE A 31 13.51 29.12 14.60
N SER A 32 12.90 29.99 15.41
CA SER A 32 13.29 30.24 16.80
C SER A 32 12.09 30.08 17.73
N GLY A 33 12.32 30.04 19.05
CA GLY A 33 11.23 29.87 20.00
C GLY A 33 10.18 30.99 19.99
N THR A 34 10.55 32.19 19.54
CA THR A 34 9.63 33.34 19.40
C THR A 34 8.95 33.41 18.04
N THR A 35 9.31 32.52 17.10
CA THR A 35 8.66 32.45 15.79
C THR A 35 7.20 32.05 15.97
N SER A 36 6.27 32.78 15.34
CA SER A 36 4.85 32.44 15.42
C SER A 36 4.55 31.17 14.62
N ARG A 37 3.50 30.42 14.98
CA ARG A 37 3.04 29.22 14.25
C ARG A 37 2.90 29.49 12.74
N ARG A 38 2.33 30.63 12.36
CA ARG A 38 2.17 31.03 10.95
C ARG A 38 3.50 31.33 10.26
N ALA A 39 4.44 31.97 10.96
CA ALA A 39 5.76 32.23 10.41
C ALA A 39 6.59 30.94 10.25
N ALA A 40 6.50 30.02 11.21
CA ALA A 40 7.12 28.71 11.13
C ALA A 40 6.58 27.89 9.95
N LEU A 41 5.26 27.88 9.73
CA LEU A 41 4.64 27.21 8.59
C LEU A 41 5.15 27.75 7.24
N ARG A 42 5.24 29.08 7.09
CA ARG A 42 5.79 29.70 5.88
C ARG A 42 7.25 29.30 5.65
N HIS A 43 8.07 29.39 6.70
CA HIS A 43 9.49 29.02 6.62
C HIS A 43 9.68 27.57 6.19
N LEU A 44 8.94 26.63 6.79
CA LEU A 44 8.98 25.22 6.40
C LEU A 44 8.55 25.03 4.93
N THR A 45 7.48 25.70 4.51
CA THR A 45 6.98 25.62 3.13
C THR A 45 8.04 26.10 2.13
N GLU A 46 8.62 27.28 2.36
CA GLU A 46 9.68 27.85 1.50
C GLU A 46 10.91 26.94 1.47
N ALA A 47 11.30 26.39 2.62
CA ALA A 47 12.44 25.50 2.75
C ALA A 47 12.26 24.17 2.01
N LEU A 48 11.05 23.58 2.05
CA LEU A 48 10.72 22.36 1.33
C LEU A 48 10.57 22.61 -0.17
N GLN A 49 9.99 23.75 -0.56
CA GLN A 49 9.90 24.15 -1.97
C GLN A 49 11.29 24.34 -2.58
N ALA A 50 12.21 24.99 -1.86
CA ALA A 50 13.60 25.15 -2.28
C ALA A 50 14.35 23.81 -2.41
N ALA A 51 13.90 22.78 -1.68
CA ALA A 51 14.43 21.41 -1.77
C ALA A 51 13.78 20.58 -2.89
N GLY A 52 12.85 21.14 -3.66
CA GLY A 52 12.18 20.45 -4.77
C GLY A 52 11.17 19.40 -4.32
N ILE A 53 10.59 19.54 -3.13
CA ILE A 53 9.52 18.66 -2.65
C ILE A 53 8.21 18.97 -3.39
N ASP A 54 7.49 17.95 -3.84
CA ASP A 54 6.29 18.08 -4.68
C ASP A 54 5.12 18.80 -3.97
N ASN A 55 4.90 18.51 -2.68
CA ASN A 55 3.82 19.11 -1.88
C ASN A 55 4.36 19.84 -0.63
N PRO A 56 5.09 20.96 -0.82
CA PRO A 56 5.83 21.59 0.27
C PRO A 56 4.89 22.17 1.34
N ALA A 57 3.75 22.74 0.94
CA ALA A 57 2.80 23.35 1.88
C ALA A 57 2.05 22.29 2.71
N GLY A 58 1.65 21.18 2.10
CA GLY A 58 1.00 20.07 2.80
C GLY A 58 1.93 19.40 3.79
N GLU A 59 3.15 19.08 3.36
CA GLU A 59 4.17 18.46 4.21
C GLU A 59 4.60 19.37 5.37
N ALA A 60 4.83 20.66 5.11
CA ALA A 60 5.13 21.64 6.17
C ALA A 60 4.02 21.71 7.22
N ARG A 61 2.77 21.64 6.77
CA ARG A 61 1.59 21.62 7.65
C ARG A 61 1.54 20.35 8.51
N PHE A 62 1.80 19.18 7.92
CA PHE A 62 1.86 17.93 8.68
C PHE A 62 2.94 17.96 9.76
N LEU A 63 4.17 18.37 9.40
CA LEU A 63 5.28 18.49 10.34
C LEU A 63 4.95 19.45 11.49
N LEU A 64 4.39 20.62 11.18
CA LEU A 64 4.08 21.61 12.19
C LEU A 64 2.96 21.16 13.14
N LEU A 65 1.87 20.62 12.60
CA LEU A 65 0.72 20.22 13.41
C LEU A 65 1.08 19.06 14.34
N ASP A 66 1.67 18.00 13.81
CA ASP A 66 1.99 16.81 14.59
C ASP A 66 3.08 17.08 15.62
N LEU A 67 4.18 17.74 15.23
CA LEU A 67 5.30 17.98 16.13
C LEU A 67 4.99 19.02 17.21
N LEU A 68 3.97 19.86 17.05
CA LEU A 68 3.56 20.80 18.08
C LEU A 68 2.28 20.35 18.82
N GLY A 69 1.71 19.19 18.48
CA GLY A 69 0.46 18.70 19.07
C GLY A 69 -0.74 19.61 18.77
N LEU A 70 -0.73 20.26 17.61
CA LEU A 70 -1.74 21.22 17.19
C LEU A 70 -2.76 20.58 16.26
N GLN A 71 -3.95 21.16 16.25
CA GLN A 71 -5.00 20.90 15.29
C GLN A 71 -5.07 22.02 14.26
N SER A 72 -5.76 21.75 13.15
CA SER A 72 -5.92 22.71 12.05
C SER A 72 -6.51 24.06 12.50
N PHE A 73 -7.41 24.06 13.48
CA PHE A 73 -8.05 25.27 13.99
C PHE A 73 -7.11 26.16 14.82
N ASP A 74 -6.06 25.58 15.42
CA ASP A 74 -5.05 26.33 16.19
C ASP A 74 -4.22 27.27 15.31
N LEU A 75 -4.12 26.97 14.02
CA LEU A 75 -3.49 27.87 13.05
C LEU A 75 -4.37 29.06 12.69
N VAL A 76 -5.69 28.89 12.73
CA VAL A 76 -6.65 29.95 12.44
C VAL A 76 -6.77 30.89 13.63
N GLY A 77 -7.07 30.36 14.83
CA GLY A 77 -7.26 31.16 16.03
C GLY A 77 -5.95 31.60 16.71
N GLY A 78 -4.93 30.73 16.69
CA GLY A 78 -3.68 30.91 17.42
C GLY A 78 -2.45 31.08 16.53
N GLY A 79 -2.61 31.41 15.24
CA GLY A 79 -1.49 31.48 14.28
C GLY A 79 -0.38 32.49 14.65
N GLY A 80 -0.68 33.46 15.53
CA GLY A 80 0.29 34.43 16.06
C GLY A 80 1.07 33.94 17.28
N GLU A 81 0.65 32.83 17.91
CA GLU A 81 1.31 32.29 19.10
C GLU A 81 2.71 31.76 18.78
N ALA A 82 3.63 31.94 19.72
CA ALA A 82 5.00 31.44 19.64
C ALA A 82 5.04 29.91 19.74
N ILE A 83 5.93 29.29 18.97
CA ILE A 83 6.08 27.82 18.96
C ILE A 83 6.94 27.29 20.12
N GLY A 84 7.64 28.17 20.84
CA GLY A 84 8.54 27.79 21.93
C GLY A 84 9.86 27.17 21.46
N PRO A 85 10.90 27.17 22.31
CA PRO A 85 12.24 26.69 21.94
C PRO A 85 12.24 25.20 21.56
N ASP A 86 11.50 24.37 22.28
CA ASP A 86 11.39 22.93 21.98
C ASP A 86 10.70 22.68 20.63
N GLY A 87 9.63 23.43 20.34
CA GLY A 87 8.95 23.37 19.05
C GLY A 87 9.86 23.77 17.90
N ALA A 88 10.63 24.85 18.08
CA ALA A 88 11.63 25.29 17.10
C ALA A 88 12.68 24.20 16.83
N ALA A 89 13.24 23.59 17.87
CA ALA A 89 14.24 22.52 17.74
C ALA A 89 13.68 21.29 17.02
N ARG A 90 12.46 20.86 17.36
CA ARG A 90 11.79 19.72 16.71
C ARG A 90 11.53 19.97 15.22
N LEU A 91 11.05 21.16 14.87
CA LEU A 91 10.78 21.52 13.47
C LEU A 91 12.05 21.66 12.64
N ALA A 92 13.12 22.22 13.21
CA ALA A 92 14.42 22.29 12.55
C ALA A 92 14.97 20.88 12.25
N ALA A 93 14.98 20.00 13.25
CA ALA A 93 15.43 18.62 13.07
C ALA A 93 14.59 17.84 12.03
N ALA A 94 13.27 18.05 12.03
CA ALA A 94 12.38 17.45 11.04
C ALA A 94 12.65 17.97 9.61
N LEU A 95 12.89 19.26 9.46
CA LEU A 95 13.21 19.86 8.17
C LEU A 95 14.53 19.29 7.60
N ASP A 96 15.55 19.13 8.44
CA ASP A 96 16.84 18.56 8.02
C ASP A 96 16.70 17.10 7.58
N ARG A 97 15.94 16.29 8.34
CA ARG A 97 15.59 14.91 7.95
C ARG A 97 14.84 14.88 6.62
N ARG A 98 13.86 15.76 6.43
CA ARG A 98 13.07 15.81 5.19
C ARG A 98 13.93 16.20 3.98
N ARG A 99 14.81 17.19 4.14
CA ARG A 99 15.80 17.59 3.11
C ARG A 99 16.79 16.48 2.76
N ALA A 100 17.10 15.61 3.72
CA ALA A 100 17.91 14.42 3.48
C ALA A 100 17.15 13.32 2.70
N GLY A 101 15.86 13.51 2.41
CA GLY A 101 15.02 12.59 1.64
C GLY A 101 14.17 11.66 2.49
N GLU A 102 14.12 11.84 3.81
CA GLU A 102 13.27 11.02 4.68
C GLU A 102 11.79 11.41 4.50
N PRO A 103 10.87 10.47 4.22
CA PRO A 103 9.45 10.78 4.07
C PRO A 103 8.85 11.40 5.34
N VAL A 104 7.91 12.34 5.20
CA VAL A 104 7.21 12.96 6.35
C VAL A 104 6.59 11.92 7.27
N ALA A 105 5.93 10.89 6.73
CA ALA A 105 5.36 9.81 7.52
C ALA A 105 6.40 9.12 8.44
N ARG A 106 7.63 8.94 7.96
CA ARG A 106 8.75 8.37 8.74
C ARG A 106 9.26 9.33 9.80
N ILE A 107 9.29 10.62 9.48
CA ILE A 107 9.67 11.68 10.43
C ILE A 107 8.69 11.73 11.61
N LEU A 108 7.38 11.64 11.32
CA LEU A 108 6.31 11.62 12.31
C LEU A 108 6.19 10.26 13.02
N GLY A 109 6.60 9.17 12.37
CA GLY A 109 6.51 7.80 12.90
C GLY A 109 5.08 7.23 12.87
N ALA A 110 4.15 7.93 12.23
CA ALA A 110 2.77 7.51 12.05
C ALA A 110 2.20 8.06 10.74
N TRP A 111 1.14 7.43 10.25
CA TRP A 111 0.40 7.88 9.08
C TRP A 111 -1.08 7.51 9.18
N GLU A 112 -1.93 8.26 8.49
CA GLU A 112 -3.34 7.95 8.38
C GLU A 112 -3.57 7.04 7.15
N PHE A 113 -4.45 6.06 7.31
CA PHE A 113 -4.95 5.23 6.22
C PHE A 113 -6.40 4.86 6.52
N TRP A 114 -7.31 5.02 5.57
CA TRP A 114 -8.74 4.76 5.76
C TRP A 114 -9.33 5.49 6.98
N GLY A 115 -8.88 6.73 7.25
CA GLY A 115 -9.29 7.53 8.41
C GLY A 115 -8.81 7.01 9.78
N LEU A 116 -7.92 6.00 9.80
CA LEU A 116 -7.38 5.40 11.01
C LEU A 116 -5.88 5.71 11.17
N PRO A 117 -5.42 5.96 12.41
CA PRO A 117 -3.99 6.19 12.68
C PRO A 117 -3.20 4.89 12.76
N PHE A 118 -2.10 4.82 12.01
CA PHE A 118 -1.14 3.70 12.03
C PHE A 118 0.24 4.18 12.45
N ARG A 119 0.84 3.51 13.44
CA ARG A 119 2.27 3.62 13.71
C ARG A 119 3.06 2.98 12.57
N LEU A 120 4.22 3.56 12.31
CA LEU A 120 5.20 3.06 11.37
C LEU A 120 6.45 2.59 12.11
N SER A 121 7.10 1.60 11.54
CA SER A 121 8.41 1.10 11.97
C SER A 121 9.33 0.98 10.75
N PRO A 122 10.66 0.95 10.91
CA PRO A 122 11.59 0.73 9.79
C PRO A 122 11.26 -0.49 8.93
N GLU A 123 10.56 -1.47 9.48
CA GLU A 123 10.19 -2.74 8.84
C GLU A 123 8.85 -2.72 8.10
N THR A 124 8.05 -1.66 8.22
CA THR A 124 6.72 -1.56 7.57
C THR A 124 6.75 -0.58 6.42
N LEU A 125 6.06 -0.86 5.32
CA LEU A 125 5.81 0.12 4.25
C LEU A 125 4.92 1.27 4.76
N VAL A 126 5.15 2.49 4.26
CA VAL A 126 4.19 3.59 4.48
C VAL A 126 2.92 3.29 3.67
N PRO A 127 1.72 3.22 4.31
CA PRO A 127 0.47 2.99 3.59
C PRO A 127 0.28 4.01 2.45
N ARG A 128 -0.07 3.53 1.26
CA ARG A 128 -0.27 4.36 0.07
C ARG A 128 -1.77 4.64 -0.12
N PRO A 129 -2.17 5.84 -0.58
CA PRO A 129 -3.57 6.13 -0.87
C PRO A 129 -4.20 5.15 -1.87
N ASP A 130 -3.45 4.71 -2.88
CA ASP A 130 -3.93 3.76 -3.89
C ASP A 130 -4.38 2.42 -3.27
N THR A 131 -3.77 2.02 -2.15
CA THR A 131 -4.12 0.80 -1.39
C THR A 131 -5.52 0.87 -0.77
N GLU A 132 -6.09 2.05 -0.59
CA GLU A 132 -7.50 2.19 -0.17
C GLU A 132 -8.46 1.59 -1.21
N THR A 133 -8.08 1.55 -2.49
CA THR A 133 -8.84 0.88 -3.56
C THR A 133 -9.03 -0.62 -3.27
N LEU A 134 -8.03 -1.28 -2.66
CA LEU A 134 -8.09 -2.69 -2.28
C LEU A 134 -9.10 -2.92 -1.15
N VAL A 135 -9.07 -2.07 -0.13
CA VAL A 135 -10.02 -2.09 0.99
C VAL A 135 -11.44 -1.86 0.48
N GLU A 136 -11.63 -0.84 -0.36
CA GLU A 136 -12.93 -0.52 -0.94
C GLU A 136 -13.49 -1.70 -1.77
N ALA A 137 -12.66 -2.30 -2.63
CA ALA A 137 -13.05 -3.44 -3.44
C ALA A 137 -13.46 -4.65 -2.58
N ALA A 138 -12.67 -4.97 -1.56
CA ALA A 138 -12.98 -6.04 -0.62
C ALA A 138 -14.30 -5.81 0.13
N LEU A 139 -14.56 -4.58 0.59
CA LEU A 139 -15.80 -4.24 1.28
C LEU A 139 -17.04 -4.35 0.37
N ARG A 140 -16.91 -4.10 -0.94
CA ARG A 140 -18.03 -4.23 -1.88
C ARG A 140 -18.42 -5.69 -2.14
N LEU A 141 -17.46 -6.62 -2.06
CA LEU A 141 -17.72 -8.05 -2.34
C LEU A 141 -18.47 -8.78 -1.23
N VAL A 142 -18.35 -8.29 0.00
CA VAL A 142 -19.13 -8.80 1.15
C VAL A 142 -20.09 -7.68 1.54
N PRO A 143 -21.33 -7.59 1.02
CA PRO A 143 -22.18 -6.43 1.31
C PRO A 143 -22.70 -6.42 2.76
N ASP A 144 -22.91 -7.59 3.37
CA ASP A 144 -23.36 -7.69 4.76
C ASP A 144 -22.22 -7.41 5.74
N ARG A 145 -22.27 -6.25 6.40
CA ARG A 145 -21.29 -5.81 7.41
C ARG A 145 -21.29 -6.67 8.68
N ALA A 146 -22.40 -7.31 8.99
CA ALA A 146 -22.56 -8.13 10.19
C ALA A 146 -22.23 -9.61 9.96
N ALA A 147 -21.92 -10.02 8.72
CA ALA A 147 -21.53 -11.39 8.41
C ALA A 147 -20.23 -11.78 9.15
N PRO A 148 -20.23 -12.91 9.89
CA PRO A 148 -19.03 -13.41 10.55
C PRO A 148 -18.11 -14.08 9.53
N ILE A 149 -17.21 -13.31 8.93
CA ILE A 149 -16.25 -13.79 7.93
C ILE A 149 -14.84 -13.89 8.49
N ARG A 150 -14.03 -14.78 7.91
CA ARG A 150 -12.60 -14.91 8.16
C ARG A 150 -11.82 -14.23 7.03
N ILE A 151 -10.98 -13.27 7.40
CA ILE A 151 -10.17 -12.47 6.46
C ILE A 151 -8.70 -12.85 6.61
N LEU A 152 -8.02 -13.10 5.49
CA LEU A 152 -6.57 -13.28 5.43
C LEU A 152 -5.92 -12.09 4.74
N ASP A 153 -4.91 -11.50 5.38
CA ASP A 153 -4.05 -10.46 4.81
C ASP A 153 -2.61 -10.96 4.71
N LEU A 154 -2.16 -11.20 3.48
CA LEU A 154 -0.82 -11.74 3.19
C LEU A 154 0.15 -10.58 2.92
N GLY A 155 1.26 -10.52 3.67
CA GLY A 155 2.17 -9.37 3.64
C GLY A 155 1.59 -8.17 4.39
N THR A 156 1.03 -8.40 5.58
CA THR A 156 0.20 -7.41 6.30
C THR A 156 0.95 -6.13 6.66
N GLY A 157 2.28 -6.14 6.75
CA GLY A 157 3.08 -4.95 6.99
C GLY A 157 2.69 -4.23 8.29
N SER A 158 2.22 -3.00 8.19
CA SER A 158 1.73 -2.21 9.34
C SER A 158 0.35 -2.66 9.84
N GLY A 159 -0.27 -3.64 9.18
CA GLY A 159 -1.63 -4.11 9.42
C GLY A 159 -2.72 -3.24 8.81
N CYS A 160 -2.37 -2.24 7.98
CA CYS A 160 -3.32 -1.20 7.59
C CYS A 160 -4.54 -1.72 6.81
N ILE A 161 -4.34 -2.68 5.90
CA ILE A 161 -5.42 -3.30 5.14
C ILE A 161 -6.33 -4.10 6.06
N LEU A 162 -5.77 -5.06 6.83
CA LEU A 162 -6.55 -5.90 7.73
C LEU A 162 -7.32 -5.10 8.78
N VAL A 163 -6.67 -4.12 9.41
CA VAL A 163 -7.27 -3.28 10.44
C VAL A 163 -8.39 -2.42 9.87
N ALA A 164 -8.22 -1.83 8.69
CA ALA A 164 -9.27 -1.07 8.00
C ALA A 164 -10.49 -1.97 7.72
N LEU A 165 -10.27 -3.18 7.18
CA LEU A 165 -11.35 -4.14 6.94
C LEU A 165 -12.07 -4.54 8.24
N LEU A 166 -11.34 -4.83 9.32
CA LEU A 166 -11.95 -5.20 10.60
C LEU A 166 -12.68 -4.05 11.29
N SER A 167 -12.32 -2.78 11.00
CA SER A 167 -13.04 -1.61 11.50
C SER A 167 -14.43 -1.47 10.88
N GLU A 168 -14.58 -1.85 9.61
CA GLU A 168 -15.85 -1.84 8.88
C GLU A 168 -16.66 -3.14 9.04
N ARG A 169 -16.03 -4.19 9.59
CA ARG A 169 -16.58 -5.54 9.77
C ARG A 169 -16.55 -5.98 11.24
N PRO A 170 -17.52 -5.55 12.06
CA PRO A 170 -17.50 -5.81 13.50
C PRO A 170 -17.59 -7.29 13.87
N ALA A 171 -18.19 -8.13 13.02
CA ALA A 171 -18.32 -9.58 13.23
C ALA A 171 -17.19 -10.41 12.62
N ALA A 172 -16.29 -9.80 11.83
CA ALA A 172 -15.21 -10.53 11.17
C ALA A 172 -14.04 -10.83 12.12
N PHE A 173 -13.30 -11.88 11.79
CA PHE A 173 -12.00 -12.21 12.39
C PHE A 173 -10.91 -12.18 11.33
N GLY A 174 -9.79 -11.54 11.64
CA GLY A 174 -8.69 -11.32 10.72
C GLY A 174 -7.43 -12.07 11.10
N VAL A 175 -6.69 -12.56 10.10
CA VAL A 175 -5.34 -13.09 10.26
C VAL A 175 -4.41 -12.34 9.30
N GLY A 176 -3.39 -11.68 9.85
CA GLY A 176 -2.32 -11.04 9.09
C GLY A 176 -1.06 -11.90 9.11
N LEU A 177 -0.48 -12.15 7.95
CA LEU A 177 0.83 -12.81 7.82
C LEU A 177 1.88 -11.85 7.30
N ASP A 178 3.09 -11.97 7.82
CA ASP A 178 4.26 -11.29 7.29
C ASP A 178 5.50 -12.12 7.63
N ARG A 179 6.53 -12.03 6.80
CA ARG A 179 7.82 -12.66 7.08
C ARG A 179 8.62 -11.85 8.11
N SER A 180 8.31 -10.57 8.28
CA SER A 180 8.97 -9.65 9.19
C SER A 180 8.31 -9.64 10.56
N GLU A 181 8.99 -10.18 11.57
CA GLU A 181 8.53 -10.09 12.96
C GLU A 181 8.41 -8.62 13.44
N GLY A 182 9.25 -7.72 12.93
CA GLY A 182 9.15 -6.29 13.20
C GLY A 182 7.84 -5.70 12.69
N ALA A 183 7.46 -6.04 11.45
CA ALA A 183 6.19 -5.63 10.87
C ALA A 183 5.00 -6.18 11.67
N LEU A 184 5.03 -7.46 12.05
CA LEU A 184 3.95 -8.08 12.84
C LEU A 184 3.79 -7.47 14.23
N ARG A 185 4.87 -7.05 14.88
CA ARG A 185 4.78 -6.30 16.14
C ARG A 185 4.04 -4.98 15.92
N THR A 186 4.41 -4.23 14.89
CA THR A 186 3.75 -2.98 14.52
C THR A 186 2.28 -3.19 14.15
N ALA A 187 1.95 -4.23 13.36
CA ALA A 187 0.59 -4.58 13.00
C ALA A 187 -0.28 -4.90 14.22
N ARG A 188 0.28 -5.66 15.18
CA ARG A 188 -0.41 -5.98 16.44
C ARG A 188 -0.69 -4.73 17.27
N GLU A 189 0.30 -3.83 17.41
CA GLU A 189 0.10 -2.55 18.09
C GLU A 189 -0.98 -1.70 17.43
N ASN A 190 -0.97 -1.63 16.09
CA ASN A 190 -1.97 -0.89 15.33
C ASN A 190 -3.37 -1.48 15.44
N ALA A 191 -3.52 -2.80 15.47
CA ALA A 191 -4.81 -3.45 15.68
C ALA A 191 -5.40 -3.11 17.06
N TRP A 192 -4.59 -3.13 18.12
CA TRP A 192 -5.04 -2.72 19.45
C TRP A 192 -5.35 -1.22 19.53
N ARG A 193 -4.49 -0.38 18.96
CA ARG A 193 -4.70 1.08 18.87
C ARG A 193 -6.04 1.43 18.22
N ASN A 194 -6.42 0.70 17.17
CA ASN A 194 -7.65 0.93 16.40
C ASN A 194 -8.83 0.08 16.89
N GLY A 195 -8.74 -0.54 18.07
CA GLY A 195 -9.87 -1.22 18.72
C GLY A 195 -10.28 -2.57 18.11
N VAL A 196 -9.49 -3.14 17.20
CA VAL A 196 -9.78 -4.42 16.53
C VAL A 196 -8.90 -5.59 17.01
N GLY A 197 -7.98 -5.33 17.94
CA GLY A 197 -6.97 -6.31 18.40
C GLY A 197 -7.53 -7.64 18.93
N ALA A 198 -8.71 -7.65 19.54
CA ALA A 198 -9.37 -8.88 20.01
C ALA A 198 -9.88 -9.78 18.87
N ARG A 199 -9.97 -9.26 17.64
CA ARG A 199 -10.45 -9.96 16.44
C ARG A 199 -9.37 -10.07 15.37
N ALA A 200 -8.11 -9.85 15.72
CA ALA A 200 -6.98 -9.92 14.82
C ALA A 200 -5.89 -10.84 15.38
N ALA A 201 -5.42 -11.78 14.58
CA ALA A 201 -4.24 -12.59 14.85
C ALA A 201 -3.13 -12.27 13.84
N PHE A 202 -1.88 -12.42 14.27
CA PHE A 202 -0.70 -12.09 13.48
C PHE A 202 0.31 -13.23 13.57
N LEU A 203 0.69 -13.79 12.41
CA LEU A 203 1.54 -14.98 12.32
C LEU A 203 2.75 -14.70 11.42
N ALA A 204 3.92 -15.15 11.87
CA ALA A 204 5.14 -15.09 11.07
C ALA A 204 5.15 -16.25 10.06
N GLY A 205 5.36 -15.93 8.78
CA GLY A 205 5.39 -16.93 7.72
C GLY A 205 5.75 -16.35 6.36
N ASP A 206 6.16 -17.22 5.45
CA ASP A 206 6.36 -16.89 4.04
C ASP A 206 5.05 -17.22 3.29
N TRP A 207 4.28 -16.20 2.95
CA TRP A 207 2.98 -16.33 2.29
C TRP A 207 2.03 -17.31 3.01
N CYS A 208 1.72 -18.44 2.39
CA CYS A 208 0.74 -19.40 2.90
C CYS A 208 1.34 -20.44 3.86
N ASP A 209 2.66 -20.47 4.04
CA ASP A 209 3.36 -21.57 4.72
C ASP A 209 2.96 -21.73 6.20
N ALA A 210 2.56 -20.64 6.86
CA ALA A 210 2.13 -20.65 8.26
C ALA A 210 0.59 -20.67 8.42
N VAL A 211 -0.15 -20.73 7.32
CA VAL A 211 -1.62 -20.71 7.35
C VAL A 211 -2.14 -22.08 7.76
N SER A 212 -2.99 -22.09 8.79
CA SER A 212 -3.63 -23.31 9.30
C SER A 212 -5.02 -23.02 9.85
N GLY A 213 -5.83 -24.07 9.99
CA GLY A 213 -7.18 -23.98 10.53
C GLY A 213 -8.25 -23.83 9.44
N PRO A 214 -9.45 -23.31 9.82
CA PRO A 214 -10.57 -23.19 8.90
C PRO A 214 -10.28 -22.25 7.73
N PRO A 215 -10.91 -22.50 6.56
CA PRO A 215 -10.71 -21.69 5.36
C PRO A 215 -11.12 -20.23 5.57
N PHE A 216 -10.64 -19.36 4.69
CA PHE A 216 -10.93 -17.93 4.68
C PHE A 216 -11.99 -17.59 3.64
N ASP A 217 -12.88 -16.67 4.00
CA ASP A 217 -13.96 -16.18 3.14
C ASP A 217 -13.50 -15.02 2.26
N LEU A 218 -12.39 -14.36 2.61
CA LEU A 218 -11.81 -13.24 1.90
C LEU A 218 -10.29 -13.24 2.09
N VAL A 219 -9.55 -13.10 0.99
CA VAL A 219 -8.09 -12.93 1.03
C VAL A 219 -7.71 -11.64 0.33
N VAL A 220 -6.83 -10.87 0.96
CA VAL A 220 -6.28 -9.62 0.43
C VAL A 220 -4.76 -9.64 0.54
N SER A 221 -4.08 -8.95 -0.37
CA SER A 221 -2.64 -8.72 -0.28
C SER A 221 -2.23 -7.51 -1.11
N ASN A 222 -1.29 -6.73 -0.57
CA ASN A 222 -0.46 -5.80 -1.33
C ASN A 222 0.98 -6.33 -1.34
N PRO A 223 1.29 -7.31 -2.21
CA PRO A 223 2.61 -7.92 -2.24
C PRO A 223 3.64 -7.02 -2.93
N PRO A 224 4.95 -7.26 -2.73
CA PRO A 224 5.97 -6.53 -3.48
C PRO A 224 5.86 -6.87 -4.97
N TYR A 225 5.77 -5.82 -5.79
CA TYR A 225 5.47 -5.97 -7.22
C TYR A 225 6.43 -5.22 -8.15
N ILE A 226 7.44 -4.55 -7.60
CA ILE A 226 8.40 -3.79 -8.40
C ILE A 226 9.48 -4.74 -8.91
N ALA A 227 9.70 -4.77 -10.22
CA ALA A 227 10.77 -5.56 -10.80
C ALA A 227 12.14 -5.10 -10.27
N SER A 228 13.02 -6.03 -9.89
CA SER A 228 14.29 -5.72 -9.22
C SER A 228 15.15 -4.72 -10.00
N GLY A 229 15.13 -4.80 -11.34
CA GLY A 229 15.85 -3.88 -12.22
C GLY A 229 15.33 -2.43 -12.23
N VAL A 230 14.10 -2.19 -11.77
CA VAL A 230 13.48 -0.86 -11.69
C VAL A 230 13.80 -0.15 -10.37
N ILE A 231 14.06 -0.90 -9.29
CA ILE A 231 14.30 -0.36 -7.94
C ILE A 231 15.39 0.73 -7.89
N PRO A 232 16.54 0.59 -8.59
CA PRO A 232 17.56 1.64 -8.63
C PRO A 232 17.06 2.98 -9.18
N GLY A 233 16.02 2.97 -10.02
CA GLY A 233 15.41 4.15 -10.63
C GLY A 233 14.30 4.81 -9.81
N LEU A 234 13.86 4.20 -8.69
CA LEU A 234 12.81 4.77 -7.84
C LEU A 234 13.24 6.11 -7.21
N ALA A 235 12.26 6.90 -6.75
CA ALA A 235 12.51 8.08 -5.94
C ALA A 235 13.38 7.71 -4.73
N ARG A 236 14.34 8.59 -4.39
CA ARG A 236 15.30 8.35 -3.30
C ARG A 236 14.58 8.00 -1.99
N GLU A 237 13.49 8.71 -1.70
CA GLU A 237 12.71 8.53 -0.48
C GLU A 237 12.09 7.13 -0.37
N VAL A 238 11.64 6.54 -1.49
CA VAL A 238 11.13 5.17 -1.53
C VAL A 238 12.28 4.16 -1.38
N ARG A 239 13.31 4.29 -2.23
CA ARG A 239 14.44 3.33 -2.23
C ARG A 239 15.20 3.32 -0.91
N ALA A 240 15.34 4.46 -0.23
CA ALA A 240 16.17 4.59 0.96
C ALA A 240 15.42 4.37 2.29
N HIS A 241 14.08 4.52 2.31
CA HIS A 241 13.31 4.49 3.56
C HIS A 241 12.18 3.47 3.61
N ASP A 242 11.83 2.82 2.49
CA ASP A 242 10.94 1.66 2.52
C ASP A 242 11.74 0.36 2.58
N PRO A 243 11.24 -0.69 3.28
CA PRO A 243 11.92 -1.97 3.33
C PRO A 243 12.09 -2.55 1.92
N ALA A 244 13.31 -2.89 1.50
CA ALA A 244 13.55 -3.50 0.19
C ALA A 244 12.69 -4.76 -0.04
N ALA A 245 12.50 -5.53 1.04
CA ALA A 245 11.62 -6.68 1.14
C ALA A 245 10.16 -6.44 0.72
N ALA A 246 9.66 -5.21 0.91
CA ALA A 246 8.30 -4.80 0.60
C ALA A 246 8.18 -4.15 -0.80
N LEU A 247 9.30 -3.97 -1.51
CA LEU A 247 9.34 -3.39 -2.85
C LEU A 247 9.62 -4.45 -3.91
N ASP A 248 10.61 -5.32 -3.67
CA ASP A 248 11.17 -6.23 -4.68
C ASP A 248 10.28 -7.44 -4.96
N GLY A 249 9.62 -7.41 -6.11
CA GLY A 249 8.80 -8.49 -6.64
C GLY A 249 9.57 -9.48 -7.52
N GLY A 250 10.90 -9.41 -7.54
CA GLY A 250 11.75 -10.28 -8.35
C GLY A 250 12.01 -9.75 -9.76
N ALA A 251 12.55 -10.60 -10.64
CA ALA A 251 13.06 -10.19 -11.95
C ALA A 251 12.01 -9.48 -12.83
N ASP A 252 10.75 -9.91 -12.76
CA ASP A 252 9.62 -9.33 -13.50
C ASP A 252 8.53 -8.73 -12.60
N GLY A 253 8.78 -8.67 -11.28
CA GLY A 253 7.84 -8.12 -10.31
C GLY A 253 6.67 -9.04 -9.97
N LEU A 254 6.71 -10.33 -10.34
CA LEU A 254 5.58 -11.25 -10.19
C LEU A 254 5.82 -12.43 -9.22
N ASP A 255 6.98 -12.51 -8.57
CA ASP A 255 7.36 -13.67 -7.76
C ASP A 255 6.41 -13.91 -6.58
N ALA A 256 5.96 -12.85 -5.92
CA ALA A 256 5.01 -12.95 -4.82
C ALA A 256 3.66 -13.54 -5.28
N TYR A 257 3.10 -13.06 -6.40
CA TYR A 257 1.84 -13.59 -6.91
C TYR A 257 1.94 -15.08 -7.26
N ARG A 258 3.03 -15.51 -7.92
CA ARG A 258 3.27 -16.92 -8.23
C ARG A 258 3.26 -17.77 -6.96
N ARG A 259 3.95 -17.30 -5.93
CA ARG A 259 4.14 -18.03 -4.67
C ARG A 259 2.85 -18.12 -3.85
N ILE A 260 2.09 -17.02 -3.79
CA ILE A 260 0.78 -16.99 -3.15
C ILE A 260 -0.19 -17.93 -3.87
N LEU A 261 -0.36 -17.76 -5.19
CA LEU A 261 -1.33 -18.54 -5.96
C LEU A 261 -1.06 -20.04 -5.91
N ALA A 262 0.21 -20.46 -5.86
CA ALA A 262 0.58 -21.87 -5.73
C ALA A 262 0.18 -22.50 -4.37
N GLY A 263 0.10 -21.70 -3.30
CA GLY A 263 -0.17 -22.20 -1.95
C GLY A 263 -1.56 -21.91 -1.42
N LEU A 264 -2.31 -20.97 -2.02
CA LEU A 264 -3.51 -20.41 -1.41
C LEU A 264 -4.74 -21.32 -1.47
N GLY A 265 -4.89 -22.12 -2.53
CA GLY A 265 -6.09 -22.91 -2.82
C GLY A 265 -6.65 -23.71 -1.62
N PRO A 266 -5.85 -24.50 -0.90
CA PRO A 266 -6.32 -25.28 0.25
C PRO A 266 -6.87 -24.46 1.43
N HIS A 267 -6.66 -23.14 1.45
CA HIS A 267 -7.05 -22.25 2.54
C HIS A 267 -8.29 -21.41 2.22
N LEU A 268 -8.90 -21.60 1.05
CA LEU A 268 -10.05 -20.80 0.61
C LEU A 268 -11.37 -21.51 0.87
N ALA A 269 -12.37 -20.75 1.31
CA ALA A 269 -13.75 -21.22 1.28
C ALA A 269 -14.22 -21.28 -0.19
N PRO A 270 -15.17 -22.16 -0.54
CA PRO A 270 -15.69 -22.22 -1.90
C PRO A 270 -16.19 -20.86 -2.39
N GLY A 271 -15.60 -20.36 -3.49
CA GLY A 271 -15.95 -19.06 -4.08
C GLY A 271 -15.41 -17.84 -3.33
N ALA A 272 -14.54 -18.02 -2.33
CA ALA A 272 -13.90 -16.91 -1.63
C ALA A 272 -13.10 -16.03 -2.61
N PRO A 273 -13.34 -14.71 -2.65
CA PRO A 273 -12.55 -13.81 -3.46
C PRO A 273 -11.14 -13.62 -2.90
N VAL A 274 -10.18 -13.55 -3.82
CA VAL A 274 -8.78 -13.20 -3.56
C VAL A 274 -8.50 -11.89 -4.28
N LEU A 275 -8.03 -10.88 -3.54
CA LEU A 275 -7.74 -9.57 -4.09
C LEU A 275 -6.26 -9.24 -3.96
N PHE A 276 -5.65 -8.86 -5.07
CA PHE A 276 -4.28 -8.37 -5.11
C PHE A 276 -4.24 -6.92 -5.54
N GLU A 277 -3.56 -6.08 -4.77
CA GLU A 277 -2.99 -4.86 -5.34
C GLU A 277 -1.91 -5.23 -6.36
N ILE A 278 -1.87 -4.50 -7.48
CA ILE A 278 -0.94 -4.74 -8.58
C ILE A 278 -0.29 -3.44 -9.06
N GLY A 279 0.86 -3.56 -9.74
CA GLY A 279 1.39 -2.50 -10.59
C GLY A 279 0.44 -2.18 -11.74
N PHE A 280 0.46 -0.93 -12.21
CA PHE A 280 -0.50 -0.41 -13.20
C PHE A 280 -0.52 -1.15 -14.55
N ASP A 281 0.53 -1.92 -14.85
CA ASP A 281 0.76 -2.68 -16.07
C ASP A 281 0.69 -4.21 -15.88
N GLN A 282 0.42 -4.69 -14.65
CA GLN A 282 0.55 -6.11 -14.31
C GLN A 282 -0.75 -6.93 -14.48
N ALA A 283 -1.91 -6.29 -14.70
CA ALA A 283 -3.17 -7.02 -14.85
C ALA A 283 -3.14 -8.07 -15.99
N PRO A 284 -2.55 -7.79 -17.18
CA PRO A 284 -2.39 -8.81 -18.21
C PRO A 284 -1.54 -10.02 -17.77
N ALA A 285 -0.57 -9.82 -16.88
CA ALA A 285 0.23 -10.91 -16.35
C ALA A 285 -0.55 -11.79 -15.37
N LEU A 286 -1.32 -11.17 -14.45
CA LEU A 286 -2.19 -11.91 -13.53
C LEU A 286 -3.28 -12.71 -14.26
N ARG A 287 -3.81 -12.19 -15.37
CA ARG A 287 -4.75 -12.94 -16.23
C ARG A 287 -4.14 -14.19 -16.86
N ARG A 288 -2.81 -14.26 -17.01
CA ARG A 288 -2.10 -15.46 -17.49
C ARG A 288 -1.74 -16.40 -16.34
N LEU A 289 -1.22 -15.85 -15.23
CA LEU A 289 -0.77 -16.62 -14.07
C LEU A 289 -1.92 -17.30 -13.31
N GLY A 290 -3.07 -16.63 -13.20
CA GLY A 290 -4.22 -17.16 -12.46
C GLY A 290 -4.62 -18.56 -12.94
N PRO A 291 -4.95 -18.75 -14.23
CA PRO A 291 -5.39 -20.05 -14.75
C PRO A 291 -4.37 -21.17 -14.57
N GLU A 292 -3.07 -20.86 -14.64
CA GLU A 292 -1.99 -21.83 -14.40
C GLU A 292 -2.00 -22.37 -12.95
N ALA A 293 -2.54 -21.59 -12.01
CA ALA A 293 -2.68 -21.95 -10.60
C ALA A 293 -4.12 -22.34 -10.20
N GLY A 294 -5.05 -22.48 -11.16
CA GLY A 294 -6.46 -22.80 -10.89
C GLY A 294 -7.28 -21.62 -10.35
N PHE A 295 -6.98 -20.41 -10.80
CA PHE A 295 -7.72 -19.20 -10.47
C PHE A 295 -8.16 -18.42 -11.71
N THR A 296 -9.39 -17.91 -11.69
CA THR A 296 -9.88 -17.00 -12.74
C THR A 296 -9.91 -15.56 -12.25
N VAL A 297 -9.31 -14.63 -13.02
CA VAL A 297 -9.48 -13.18 -12.80
C VAL A 297 -10.89 -12.78 -13.20
N ARG A 298 -11.72 -12.48 -12.20
CA ARG A 298 -13.12 -12.05 -12.36
C ARG A 298 -13.26 -10.60 -12.77
N GLU A 299 -12.43 -9.75 -12.20
CA GLU A 299 -12.52 -8.30 -12.36
C GLU A 299 -11.17 -7.63 -12.12
N VAL A 300 -10.96 -6.48 -12.75
CA VAL A 300 -9.84 -5.59 -12.47
C VAL A 300 -10.41 -4.19 -12.18
N ARG A 301 -10.17 -3.69 -10.97
CA ARG A 301 -10.62 -2.36 -10.52
C ARG A 301 -9.51 -1.34 -10.76
N ARG A 302 -9.94 -0.11 -11.00
CA ARG A 302 -9.06 1.05 -11.16
C ARG A 302 -9.06 1.90 -9.91
N ASP A 303 -7.92 2.51 -9.61
CA ASP A 303 -7.81 3.54 -8.57
C ASP A 303 -8.45 4.87 -9.02
N LEU A 304 -8.42 5.87 -8.14
CA LEU A 304 -8.96 7.21 -8.42
C LEU A 304 -8.21 7.95 -9.55
N ALA A 305 -6.96 7.57 -9.83
CA ALA A 305 -6.18 8.10 -10.95
C ALA A 305 -6.52 7.39 -12.28
N GLY A 306 -7.37 6.35 -12.25
CA GLY A 306 -7.79 5.59 -13.41
C GLY A 306 -6.83 4.48 -13.83
N HIS A 307 -5.82 4.16 -13.03
CA HIS A 307 -4.90 3.05 -13.31
C HIS A 307 -5.46 1.73 -12.79
N GLU A 308 -5.22 0.62 -13.49
CA GLU A 308 -5.56 -0.71 -12.97
C GLU A 308 -4.75 -0.96 -11.69
N ARG A 309 -5.44 -1.26 -10.59
CA ARG A 309 -4.81 -1.31 -9.27
C ARG A 309 -5.12 -2.57 -8.50
N VAL A 310 -6.32 -3.13 -8.66
CA VAL A 310 -6.75 -4.31 -7.90
C VAL A 310 -7.27 -5.38 -8.85
N THR A 311 -6.72 -6.59 -8.75
CA THR A 311 -7.28 -7.77 -9.44
C THR A 311 -8.09 -8.59 -8.45
N ILE A 312 -9.26 -9.05 -8.87
CA ILE A 312 -10.15 -9.90 -8.09
C ILE A 312 -10.18 -11.27 -8.76
N LEU A 313 -9.72 -12.29 -8.04
CA LEU A 313 -9.65 -13.67 -8.48
C LEU A 313 -10.60 -14.53 -7.65
N VAL A 314 -11.03 -15.63 -8.23
CA VAL A 314 -11.70 -16.72 -7.52
C VAL A 314 -11.03 -18.03 -7.91
N GLN A 315 -10.93 -18.96 -6.97
CA GLN A 315 -10.47 -20.30 -7.30
C GLN A 315 -11.48 -20.95 -8.23
N ASP A 316 -10.98 -21.59 -9.29
CA ASP A 316 -11.81 -22.40 -10.17
C ASP A 316 -12.39 -23.54 -9.33
N GLY A 317 -13.68 -23.83 -9.50
CA GLY A 317 -14.27 -24.98 -8.82
C GLY A 317 -13.53 -26.24 -9.26
N GLU A 318 -13.32 -27.18 -8.33
CA GLU A 318 -13.04 -28.58 -8.70
C GLU A 318 -14.03 -28.96 -9.82
N PRO A 319 -13.57 -29.44 -10.99
CA PRO A 319 -14.49 -29.97 -11.97
C PRO A 319 -15.29 -31.03 -11.25
N SER A 320 -16.58 -30.77 -11.01
CA SER A 320 -17.41 -31.71 -10.27
C SER A 320 -17.23 -33.05 -10.96
N GLY A 321 -16.65 -34.02 -10.25
CA GLY A 321 -16.38 -35.35 -10.75
C GLY A 321 -17.68 -36.13 -10.95
N ALA A 322 -18.62 -35.59 -11.73
CA ALA A 322 -19.55 -36.40 -12.49
C ALA A 322 -18.77 -36.88 -13.71
N ALA A 323 -17.96 -37.93 -13.50
CA ALA A 323 -17.56 -38.77 -14.59
C ALA A 323 -18.85 -39.25 -15.27
N VAL A 324 -19.18 -38.66 -16.41
CA VAL A 324 -20.12 -39.26 -17.36
C VAL A 324 -19.39 -40.48 -17.90
N HIS A 325 -19.44 -41.57 -17.15
CA HIS A 325 -19.27 -42.87 -17.75
C HIS A 325 -20.44 -43.04 -18.72
N SER A 326 -20.13 -42.93 -20.01
CA SER A 326 -20.93 -43.50 -21.08
C SER A 326 -20.93 -45.03 -20.88
N GLY A 327 -21.75 -45.49 -19.93
CA GLY A 327 -22.16 -46.87 -19.85
C GLY A 327 -23.17 -47.13 -20.95
N GLU A 328 -22.81 -48.02 -21.87
CA GLU A 328 -23.76 -48.61 -22.79
C GLU A 328 -24.95 -49.20 -22.00
N ASN A 329 -26.13 -49.06 -22.59
CA ASN A 329 -27.45 -49.53 -22.15
C ASN A 329 -28.24 -48.55 -21.29
N GLY A 330 -29.03 -47.74 -22.00
CA GLY A 330 -30.06 -46.90 -21.44
C GLY A 330 -31.08 -47.69 -20.63
N LYS A 331 -31.27 -47.26 -19.39
CA LYS A 331 -32.54 -47.22 -18.64
C LYS A 331 -32.34 -46.30 -17.44
N MET A 332 -33.02 -45.16 -17.48
CA MET A 332 -33.03 -44.17 -16.40
C MET A 332 -34.08 -44.58 -15.37
N LEU A 333 -33.65 -45.01 -14.18
CA LEU A 333 -34.51 -45.17 -13.01
C LEU A 333 -34.08 -44.11 -12.00
N VAL A 334 -34.96 -43.15 -11.70
CA VAL A 334 -34.73 -42.11 -10.70
C VAL A 334 -35.27 -42.62 -9.37
N GLU A 335 -34.40 -42.98 -8.43
CA GLU A 335 -34.76 -43.15 -7.02
C GLU A 335 -34.32 -41.90 -6.23
N PHE A 336 -35.30 -41.20 -5.65
CA PHE A 336 -35.06 -40.18 -4.64
C PHE A 336 -34.81 -40.85 -3.28
N ARG A 337 -33.61 -40.68 -2.73
CA ARG A 337 -33.36 -40.97 -1.30
C ARG A 337 -33.42 -39.68 -0.50
N ASP A 338 -34.57 -39.49 0.11
CA ASP A 338 -34.79 -38.59 1.24
C ASP A 338 -33.94 -39.07 2.44
N ARG A 339 -33.17 -38.18 3.07
CA ARG A 339 -32.50 -38.49 4.34
C ARG A 339 -32.83 -37.41 5.37
N ARG A 340 -33.62 -37.87 6.35
CA ARG A 340 -33.68 -37.39 7.73
C ARG A 340 -32.29 -37.35 8.37
#